data_AF-P83241-F1
#
_entry.id   AF-P83241-F1
#
_cell.length_a   1.000
_cell.length_b   1.000
_cell.length_c   1.000
_cell.angle_alpha   90.00
_cell.angle_beta   90.00
_cell.angle_gamma   90.00
#
_symmetry.space_group_name_H-M   'P 1'
#
loop_
_entity.id
_entity.type
_entity.pdbx_description
1 polymer ?
#
loop_
_entity_poly.entity_id
_entity_poly.type
_entity_poly.pdbx_seq_one_letter_code
_entity_poly.pdbx_strand_id
1 'polypeptide(L)' 'KACPRNCDTDIAYMVCPSSGERIIRKVCTNCCAAQKGCKLFRSNGSIKCTGT' A
#
# COMPACT_ATOMS: atom_id res chain seq x y z
N LYS A 1 1.01 13.89 9.08
CA LYS A 1 -0.02 13.00 9.67
C LYS A 1 0.69 11.93 10.48
N ALA A 2 0.35 11.73 11.75
CA ALA A 2 0.86 10.59 12.51
C ALA A 2 0.06 9.35 12.06
N CYS A 3 0.73 8.36 11.51
CA CYS A 3 0.10 7.12 11.07
C CYS A 3 0.61 5.96 11.91
N PRO A 4 -0.27 5.04 12.30
CA PRO A 4 0.16 3.84 13.00
C PRO A 4 1.06 3.03 12.05
N ARG A 5 2.09 2.38 12.59
CA ARG A 5 3.03 1.54 11.83
C ARG A 5 2.60 0.06 11.82
N ASN A 6 1.34 -0.22 12.11
CA ASN A 6 0.81 -1.57 12.03
C ASN A 6 0.73 -2.01 10.56
N CYS A 7 1.17 -3.24 10.29
CA CYS A 7 0.97 -3.87 8.99
C CYS A 7 -0.52 -4.24 8.86
N ASP A 8 -1.17 -3.81 7.80
CA ASP A 8 -2.49 -4.31 7.43
C ASP A 8 -2.31 -5.63 6.68
N THR A 9 -2.75 -6.74 7.29
CA THR A 9 -2.59 -8.09 6.72
C THR A 9 -3.46 -8.34 5.50
N ASP A 10 -4.43 -7.46 5.21
CA ASP A 10 -5.21 -7.53 3.97
C ASP A 10 -4.40 -7.05 2.76
N ILE A 11 -3.29 -6.35 2.98
CA ILE A 11 -2.47 -5.77 1.91
C ILE A 11 -1.44 -6.80 1.45
N ALA A 12 -1.63 -7.29 0.23
CA ALA A 12 -0.73 -8.27 -0.38
C ALA A 12 0.45 -7.58 -1.09
N TYR A 13 0.18 -6.48 -1.79
CA TYR A 13 1.18 -5.72 -2.53
C TYR A 13 0.76 -4.26 -2.69
N MET A 14 1.73 -3.39 -2.98
CA MET A 14 1.46 -2.00 -3.34
C MET A 14 2.13 -1.63 -4.66
N VAL A 15 1.54 -0.66 -5.35
CA VAL A 15 2.07 -0.09 -6.58
C VAL A 15 2.18 1.40 -6.39
N CYS A 16 3.40 1.93 -6.53
CA CYS A 16 3.68 3.34 -6.37
C CYS A 16 4.07 3.96 -7.71
N PRO A 17 3.51 5.13 -8.08
CA PRO A 17 3.88 5.81 -9.32
C PRO A 17 5.36 6.22 -9.34
N SER A 18 5.91 6.57 -8.18
CA SER A 18 7.33 6.92 -8.01
C SER A 18 8.30 5.78 -8.38
N SER A 19 7.85 4.52 -8.32
CA SER A 19 8.67 3.35 -8.64
C SER A 19 8.47 2.85 -10.07
N GLY A 20 7.79 3.62 -10.93
CA GLY A 20 7.46 3.20 -12.30
C GLY A 20 6.52 2.01 -12.32
N GLU A 21 5.48 2.03 -11.46
CA GLU A 21 4.45 0.99 -11.36
C GLU A 21 4.97 -0.41 -10.97
N ARG A 22 6.18 -0.49 -10.42
CA ARG A 22 6.71 -1.73 -9.86
C ARG A 22 5.80 -2.23 -8.73
N ILE A 23 5.47 -3.51 -8.79
CA ILE A 23 4.72 -4.21 -7.75
C ILE A 23 5.67 -4.51 -6.60
N ILE A 24 5.48 -3.83 -5.47
CA ILE A 24 6.19 -4.11 -4.24
C ILE A 24 5.37 -5.14 -3.46
N ARG A 25 5.89 -6.37 -3.37
CA ARG A 25 5.28 -7.48 -2.63
C ARG A 25 5.82 -7.51 -1.19
N LYS A 26 5.08 -8.14 -0.26
CA LYS A 26 5.44 -8.25 1.17
C LYS A 26 5.57 -6.90 1.87
N VAL A 27 4.59 -6.04 1.68
CA VAL A 27 4.60 -4.71 2.28
C VAL A 27 4.00 -4.77 3.68
N CYS A 28 4.79 -4.43 4.71
CA CYS A 28 4.23 -4.06 6.00
C CYS A 28 3.89 -2.58 5.98
N THR A 29 2.65 -2.24 5.66
CA THR A 29 2.14 -0.87 5.75
C THR A 29 0.62 -0.88 5.89
N ASN A 30 0.01 0.29 5.97
CA ASN A 30 -1.42 0.50 5.90
C ASN A 30 -1.73 1.75 5.06
N CYS A 31 -3.01 2.01 4.82
CA CYS A 31 -3.46 3.14 4.02
C CYS A 31 -2.98 4.51 4.51
N CYS A 32 -2.76 4.67 5.82
CA CYS A 32 -2.27 5.92 6.39
C CYS A 32 -0.75 6.05 6.18
N ALA A 33 0.01 4.98 6.46
CA ALA A 33 1.46 5.00 6.41
C ALA A 33 2.04 4.87 4.99
N ALA A 34 1.23 4.47 4.01
CA ALA A 34 1.65 4.36 2.63
C ALA A 34 1.97 5.73 2.02
N GLN A 35 3.00 5.78 1.17
CA GLN A 35 3.38 7.00 0.47
C GLN A 35 2.23 7.50 -0.40
N LYS A 36 2.06 8.83 -0.44
CA LYS A 36 1.01 9.49 -1.21
C LYS A 36 0.98 9.01 -2.66
N GLY A 37 -0.20 8.58 -3.11
CA GLY A 37 -0.42 8.08 -4.47
C GLY A 37 -0.07 6.61 -4.68
N CYS A 38 0.54 5.93 -3.70
CA CYS A 38 0.71 4.47 -3.76
C CYS A 38 -0.63 3.77 -3.60
N LYS A 39 -0.97 2.88 -4.53
CA LYS A 39 -2.17 2.05 -4.45
C LYS A 39 -1.83 0.74 -3.75
N LEU A 40 -2.63 0.37 -2.74
CA LEU A 40 -2.44 -0.85 -1.97
C LEU A 40 -3.52 -1.84 -2.38
N PHE A 41 -3.11 -3.06 -2.68
CA PHE A 41 -3.96 -4.09 -3.25
C PHE A 41 -4.07 -5.28 -2.31
N ARG A 42 -5.27 -5.87 -2.30
CA ARG A 42 -5.53 -7.13 -1.62
C ARG A 42 -5.02 -8.30 -2.46
N SER A 43 -4.98 -9.50 -1.86
CA SER A 43 -4.56 -10.71 -2.56
C SER A 43 -5.43 -11.07 -3.77
N ASN A 44 -6.68 -10.60 -3.83
CA ASN A 44 -7.58 -10.79 -4.98
C ASN A 44 -7.39 -9.76 -6.11
N GLY A 45 -6.42 -8.85 -5.99
CA GLY A 45 -6.16 -7.79 -6.95
C GLY A 45 -7.07 -6.55 -6.85
N SER A 46 -8.02 -6.53 -5.91
CA SER A 46 -8.82 -5.33 -5.65
C SER A 46 -8.01 -4.27 -4.90
N ILE A 47 -8.25 -2.99 -5.20
CA ILE A 47 -7.65 -1.89 -4.46
C ILE A 47 -8.26 -1.80 -3.06
N LYS A 48 -7.42 -1.82 -2.02
CA LYS A 48 -7.83 -1.57 -0.63
C LYS A 48 -7.96 -0.06 -0.39
N CYS A 49 -6.96 0.69 -0.83
CA CYS A 49 -6.86 2.14 -0.63
C CYS A 49 -5.70 2.72 -1.44
N THR A 50 -5.64 4.05 -1.48
CA THR A 50 -4.48 4.80 -1.97
C THR A 50 -3.87 5.55 -0.80
N GLY A 51 -2.55 5.52 -0.66
CA GLY A 51 -1.81 6.28 0.34
C GLY A 51 -2.10 7.78 0.19
N THR A 52 -2.32 8.44 1.33
CA THR A 52 -2.66 9.87 1.41
C THR A 52 -1.60 10.67 2.12
#